data_AF-A0A352VZF3-F1
#
_entry.id   AF-A0A352VZF3-F1
#
_cell.length_a   1.000
_cell.length_b   1.000
_cell.length_c   1.000
_cell.angle_alpha   90.00
_cell.angle_beta   90.00
_cell.angle_gamma   90.00
#
_symmetry.space_group_name_H-M   'P 1'
#
loop_
_entity.id
_entity.type
_entity.pdbx_description
1 polymer ?
#
loop_
_entity_poly.entity_id
_entity_poly.type
_entity_poly.pdbx_seq_one_letter_code
_entity_poly.pdbx_strand_id
1 'polypeptide(L)'
;MPIEIIDGDRGVNYPKNSDFKPDGYCLFLSAQNVTRNGFDFSYCSFISKIKDDCLNKGKLVQNDIVLTTRGTVGNIAFFMKESHMKMLESIPAWCYLEQLTINYRFYSYIFL
;
A
#
# COMPACT_ATOMS: atom_id res chain seq x y z
N MET A 1 -0.49 -19.71 11.14
CA MET A 1 -1.25 -19.11 10.02
C MET A 1 -0.28 -19.00 8.85
N PRO A 2 -0.66 -19.37 7.60
CA PRO A 2 0.25 -19.33 6.47
C PRO A 2 0.64 -17.89 6.10
N ILE A 3 1.81 -17.73 5.49
CA ILE A 3 2.24 -16.48 4.86
C ILE A 3 1.38 -16.28 3.61
N GLU A 4 0.77 -15.09 3.46
CA GLU A 4 0.02 -14.73 2.26
C GLU A 4 0.83 -13.77 1.40
N ILE A 5 0.92 -14.08 0.12
CA ILE A 5 1.53 -13.23 -0.90
C ILE A 5 0.40 -12.71 -1.79
N ILE A 6 0.20 -11.41 -1.78
CA ILE A 6 -0.87 -10.71 -2.49
C ILE A 6 -0.24 -9.84 -3.57
N ASP A 7 -0.65 -9.99 -4.82
CA ASP A 7 -0.40 -8.99 -5.86
C ASP A 7 -1.56 -7.98 -5.86
N GLY A 8 -1.24 -6.70 -6.10
CA GLY A 8 -2.23 -5.63 -6.14
C GLY A 8 -3.34 -5.89 -7.16
N ASP A 9 -4.55 -5.36 -6.92
CA ASP A 9 -5.72 -5.63 -7.77
C ASP A 9 -5.58 -4.98 -9.15
N ARG A 10 -5.10 -5.71 -10.16
CA ARG A 10 -5.01 -5.23 -11.56
C ARG A 10 -6.18 -5.68 -12.44
N GLY A 11 -7.32 -5.98 -11.82
CA GLY A 11 -8.52 -6.38 -12.53
C GLY A 11 -9.18 -5.23 -13.29
N VAL A 12 -10.39 -5.50 -13.79
CA VAL A 12 -11.23 -4.50 -14.49
C VAL A 12 -11.48 -3.24 -13.66
N ASN A 13 -11.44 -3.38 -12.32
CA ASN A 13 -11.68 -2.29 -11.40
C ASN A 13 -10.44 -1.48 -11.04
N TYR A 14 -9.26 -1.79 -11.60
CA TYR A 14 -8.05 -1.01 -11.33
C TYR A 14 -8.29 0.49 -11.59
N PRO A 15 -7.77 1.40 -10.74
CA PRO A 15 -7.92 2.83 -10.97
C PRO A 15 -7.23 3.26 -12.25
N LYS A 16 -7.93 4.07 -13.05
CA LYS A 16 -7.38 4.75 -14.23
C LYS A 16 -6.82 6.10 -13.79
N ASN A 17 -6.04 6.76 -14.65
CA ASN A 17 -5.49 8.08 -14.36
C ASN A 17 -6.54 9.12 -13.91
N SER A 18 -7.75 9.05 -14.45
CA SER A 18 -8.88 9.92 -14.07
C SER A 18 -9.44 9.65 -12.68
N ASP A 19 -9.17 8.49 -12.09
CA ASP A 19 -9.65 8.10 -10.76
C ASP A 19 -8.74 8.63 -9.65
N PHE A 20 -7.51 9.03 -9.98
CA PHE A 20 -6.53 9.56 -9.02
C PHE A 20 -6.70 11.05 -8.79
N LYS A 21 -6.61 11.43 -7.52
CA LYS A 21 -6.77 12.80 -7.03
C LYS A 21 -5.65 13.18 -6.06
N PRO A 22 -5.34 14.48 -5.91
CA PRO A 22 -4.36 14.95 -4.92
C PRO A 22 -4.83 14.78 -3.48
N ASP A 23 -6.14 14.65 -3.26
CA ASP A 23 -6.78 14.35 -1.99
C ASP A 23 -7.92 13.34 -2.19
N GLY A 24 -8.36 12.69 -1.10
CA GLY A 24 -9.49 11.77 -1.19
C GLY A 24 -9.66 10.88 0.03
N TYR A 25 -10.42 9.81 -0.18
CA TYR A 25 -10.84 8.92 0.90
C TYR A 25 -9.78 7.86 1.25
N CYS A 26 -9.18 7.27 0.22
CA CYS A 26 -8.22 6.19 0.36
C CYS A 26 -6.92 6.54 -0.33
N LEU A 27 -5.80 6.40 0.39
CA LEU A 27 -4.47 6.57 -0.19
C LEU A 27 -4.16 5.41 -1.12
N PHE A 28 -3.52 5.71 -2.23
CA PHE A 28 -3.14 4.74 -3.23
C PHE A 28 -1.64 4.89 -3.50
N LEU A 29 -0.90 3.85 -3.13
CA LEU A 29 0.56 3.83 -3.13
C LEU A 29 1.07 3.10 -4.38
N SER A 30 1.91 3.79 -5.13
CA SER A 30 2.63 3.25 -6.27
C SER A 30 4.02 2.73 -5.86
N ALA A 31 4.77 2.17 -6.82
CA ALA A 31 6.16 1.77 -6.59
C ALA A 31 7.06 2.95 -6.14
N GLN A 32 6.72 4.19 -6.51
CA GLN A 32 7.52 5.37 -6.16
C GLN A 32 7.43 5.69 -4.66
N ASN A 33 6.35 5.28 -4.01
CA ASN A 33 6.16 5.47 -2.57
C ASN A 33 6.94 4.47 -1.72
N VAL A 34 7.57 3.46 -2.33
CA VAL A 34 8.36 2.44 -1.63
C VAL A 34 9.82 2.65 -1.97
N THR A 35 10.58 3.14 -1.00
CA THR A 35 12.00 3.51 -1.16
C THR A 35 12.90 2.56 -0.36
N ARG A 36 14.22 2.70 -0.53
CA ARG A 36 15.21 1.96 0.29
C ARG A 36 15.14 2.31 1.78
N ASN A 37 14.55 3.46 2.11
CA ASN A 37 14.45 3.95 3.48
C ASN A 37 13.03 3.74 4.07
N GLY A 38 12.16 3.00 3.38
CA GLY A 38 10.76 2.79 3.76
C GLY A 38 9.79 3.57 2.89
N PHE A 39 8.61 3.88 3.43
CA PHE A 39 7.58 4.60 2.69
C PHE A 39 7.90 6.10 2.56
N ASP A 40 7.67 6.64 1.37
CA ASP A 40 7.70 8.07 1.08
C ASP A 40 6.29 8.56 0.73
N PHE A 41 5.80 9.50 1.53
CA PHE A 41 4.48 10.12 1.40
C PHE A 41 4.54 11.57 0.91
N SER A 42 5.71 12.04 0.44
CA SER A 42 5.88 13.40 -0.11
C SER A 42 4.99 13.65 -1.34
N TYR A 43 4.71 12.60 -2.12
CA TYR A 43 3.73 12.59 -3.19
C TYR A 43 2.70 11.49 -2.94
N CYS A 44 1.45 11.90 -2.68
CA CYS A 44 0.34 10.99 -2.46
C CYS A 44 -0.68 11.09 -3.59
N SER A 45 -1.24 9.96 -3.98
CA SER A 45 -2.39 9.88 -4.88
C SER A 45 -3.53 9.20 -4.14
N PHE A 46 -4.74 9.68 -4.31
CA PHE A 46 -5.91 9.19 -3.60
C PHE A 46 -7.00 8.75 -4.57
N ILE A 47 -7.83 7.82 -4.11
CA ILE A 47 -9.04 7.39 -4.81
C ILE A 47 -10.28 7.72 -3.97
N SER A 48 -11.42 7.82 -4.66
CA SER A 48 -12.72 8.03 -4.00
C SER A 48 -13.18 6.79 -3.23
N LYS A 49 -14.11 6.97 -2.29
CA LYS A 49 -14.75 5.86 -1.57
C LYS A 49 -15.43 4.88 -2.52
N ILE A 50 -16.15 5.38 -3.53
CA ILE A 50 -16.80 4.54 -4.55
C ILE A 50 -15.78 3.64 -5.25
N LYS A 51 -14.59 4.18 -5.53
CA LYS A 51 -13.51 3.41 -6.16
C LYS A 51 -12.89 2.39 -5.19
N ASP A 52 -12.65 2.76 -3.94
CA ASP A 52 -12.22 1.86 -2.86
C ASP A 52 -13.16 0.64 -2.75
N ASP A 53 -14.48 0.88 -2.73
CA ASP A 53 -15.50 -0.17 -2.65
C ASP A 53 -15.50 -1.14 -3.87
N CYS A 54 -14.93 -0.73 -5.01
CA CYS A 54 -14.79 -1.60 -6.19
C CYS A 54 -13.53 -2.48 -6.16
N LEU A 55 -12.54 -2.17 -5.33
CA LEU A 55 -11.26 -2.88 -5.27
C LEU A 55 -11.32 -4.01 -4.25
N ASN A 56 -10.98 -5.23 -4.69
CA ASN A 56 -11.12 -6.44 -3.88
C ASN A 56 -9.79 -6.95 -3.30
N LYS A 57 -8.64 -6.42 -3.75
CA LYS A 57 -7.29 -6.83 -3.29
C LYS A 57 -6.35 -5.64 -3.17
N GLY A 58 -5.24 -5.85 -2.46
CA GLY A 58 -4.15 -4.86 -2.36
C GLY A 58 -4.32 -3.83 -1.25
N LYS A 59 -5.36 -3.94 -0.40
CA LYS A 59 -5.51 -3.11 0.80
C LYS A 59 -4.47 -3.55 1.84
N LEU A 60 -3.59 -2.62 2.22
CA LEU A 60 -2.57 -2.86 3.24
C LEU A 60 -3.21 -3.02 4.62
N VAL A 61 -2.68 -3.97 5.38
CA VAL A 61 -3.06 -4.19 6.78
C VAL A 61 -1.83 -4.17 7.67
N GLN A 62 -2.06 -4.05 8.97
CA GLN A 62 -1.00 -3.92 9.97
C GLN A 62 0.06 -5.02 9.83
N ASN A 63 1.34 -4.61 9.82
CA ASN A 63 2.52 -5.46 9.73
C ASN A 63 2.76 -6.13 8.36
N ASP A 64 2.21 -5.58 7.28
CA ASP A 64 2.56 -6.00 5.92
C ASP A 64 4.00 -5.63 5.57
N ILE A 65 4.68 -6.52 4.84
CA ILE A 65 5.91 -6.20 4.11
C ILE A 65 5.54 -5.94 2.67
N VAL A 66 5.97 -4.80 2.16
CA VAL A 66 5.76 -4.42 0.76
C VAL A 66 7.05 -4.59 -0.01
N LEU A 67 6.98 -5.26 -1.15
CA LEU A 67 8.09 -5.46 -2.07
C LEU A 67 7.71 -4.94 -3.46
N THR A 68 8.54 -4.05 -4.00
CA THR A 68 8.38 -3.61 -5.39
C THR A 68 8.96 -4.64 -6.35
N THR A 69 8.12 -5.14 -7.27
CA THR A 69 8.53 -6.11 -8.30
C THR A 69 8.62 -5.48 -9.69
N ARG A 70 8.13 -4.24 -9.85
CA ARG A 70 8.12 -3.49 -11.11
C ARG A 70 8.39 -2.00 -10.83
N GLY A 71 8.97 -1.28 -11.79
CA GLY A 71 9.42 0.10 -11.58
C GLY A 71 10.76 0.13 -10.83
N THR A 72 10.79 0.75 -9.65
CA THR A 72 11.92 0.74 -8.70
C THR A 72 12.03 -0.63 -8.00
N VAL A 73 12.50 -1.65 -8.71
CA VAL A 73 12.51 -3.05 -8.24
C VAL A 73 13.38 -3.26 -6.99
N GLY A 74 12.90 -4.10 -6.07
CA GLY A 74 13.68 -4.61 -4.93
C GLY A 74 13.65 -3.73 -3.68
N ASN A 75 12.87 -2.65 -3.68
CA ASN A 75 12.65 -1.87 -2.47
C ASN A 75 11.68 -2.62 -1.55
N ILE A 76 12.00 -2.59 -0.26
CA ILE A 76 11.21 -3.25 0.79
C ILE A 76 10.81 -2.20 1.81
N ALA A 77 9.54 -2.16 2.17
CA ALA A 77 9.03 -1.32 3.24
C ALA A 77 8.11 -2.11 4.17
N PHE A 78 8.18 -1.78 5.47
CA PHE A 78 7.31 -2.38 6.48
C PHE A 78 6.16 -1.44 6.78
N PHE A 79 4.92 -1.91 6.70
CA PHE A 79 3.73 -1.12 6.94
C PHE A 79 3.22 -1.27 8.37
N MET A 80 3.39 -0.20 9.15
CA MET A 80 2.80 0.00 10.47
C MET A 80 1.68 1.03 10.38
N LYS A 81 0.42 0.61 10.56
CA LYS A 81 -0.77 1.46 10.33
C LYS A 81 -0.72 2.73 11.17
N GLU A 82 -0.53 2.62 12.49
CA GLU A 82 -0.57 3.79 13.37
C GLU A 82 0.52 4.83 13.05
N SER A 83 1.76 4.38 12.87
CA SER A 83 2.90 5.27 12.61
C SER A 83 2.78 5.96 11.24
N HIS A 84 2.43 5.21 10.19
CA HIS A 84 2.33 5.78 8.84
C HIS A 84 1.06 6.61 8.65
N MET A 85 -0.06 6.24 9.28
CA MET A 85 -1.27 7.05 9.21
C MET A 85 -1.09 8.40 9.92
N LYS A 86 -0.27 8.48 10.99
CA LYS A 86 0.08 9.74 11.65
C LYS A 86 0.96 10.67 10.81
N MET A 87 1.74 10.11 9.88
CA MET A 87 2.56 10.92 8.96
C MET A 87 1.72 11.63 7.89
N LEU A 88 0.45 11.25 7.75
CA LEU A 88 -0.49 11.86 6.82
C LEU A 88 -1.33 12.88 7.58
N GLU A 89 -1.21 14.16 7.21
CA GLU A 89 -1.95 15.28 7.84
C GLU A 89 -3.48 15.10 7.75
N SER A 90 -3.95 14.43 6.69
CA SER A 90 -5.31 13.90 6.57
C SER A 90 -5.24 12.38 6.61
N ILE A 91 -5.97 11.75 7.53
CA ILE A 91 -5.89 10.29 7.71
C ILE A 91 -6.80 9.62 6.68
N PRO A 92 -6.27 8.95 5.65
CA PRO A 92 -7.09 8.13 4.78
C PRO A 92 -7.63 6.94 5.60
N ALA A 93 -8.82 6.46 5.27
CA ALA A 93 -9.40 5.31 5.97
C ALA A 93 -8.55 4.04 5.78
N TRP A 94 -7.91 3.93 4.60
CA TRP A 94 -7.13 2.78 4.15
C TRP A 94 -6.02 3.18 3.16
N CYS A 95 -5.14 2.22 2.84
CA CYS A 95 -4.14 2.35 1.78
C CYS A 95 -4.20 1.14 0.85
N TYR A 96 -4.12 1.36 -0.46
CA TYR A 96 -3.89 0.30 -1.45
C TYR A 96 -2.49 0.38 -2.00
N LEU A 97 -1.98 -0.76 -2.46
CA LEU A 97 -0.69 -0.86 -3.10
C LEU A 97 -0.80 -1.54 -4.48
N GLU A 98 -0.09 -0.99 -5.47
CA GLU A 98 0.00 -1.55 -6.83
C GLU A 98 0.99 -2.73 -6.99
N GLN A 99 1.62 -3.16 -5.90
CA GLN A 99 2.74 -4.10 -5.91
C GLN A 99 2.49 -5.32 -5.01
N LEU A 100 3.51 -6.17 -4.92
CA LEU A 100 3.48 -7.37 -4.11
C LEU A 100 3.52 -7.01 -2.62
N THR A 101 2.54 -7.53 -1.90
CA THR A 101 2.41 -7.40 -0.45
C THR A 101 2.54 -8.79 0.16
N ILE A 102 3.37 -8.91 1.19
CA ILE A 102 3.54 -10.12 1.99
C ILE A 102 2.91 -9.83 3.36
N ASN A 103 1.76 -10.44 3.62
CA ASN A 103 1.09 -10.31 4.91
C ASN A 103 1.76 -11.26 5.90
N TYR A 104 2.38 -10.72 6.96
CA TYR A 104 3.21 -11.56 7.82
C TYR A 104 2.64 -12.00 9.16
N ARG A 105 2.17 -11.20 10.11
CA ARG A 105 1.80 -11.71 11.48
C ARG A 105 2.89 -12.51 12.27
N PHE A 106 4.11 -12.77 11.75
CA PHE A 106 5.14 -13.58 12.41
C PHE A 106 6.53 -12.90 12.52
N TYR A 107 6.60 -11.57 12.63
CA TYR A 107 7.88 -10.81 12.63
C TYR A 107 8.88 -11.17 13.75
N SER A 108 8.49 -11.98 14.74
CA SER A 108 9.29 -12.30 15.92
C SER A 108 10.41 -13.34 15.73
N TYR A 109 10.54 -14.02 14.58
CA TYR A 109 11.46 -15.16 14.43
C TYR A 109 12.55 -15.05 13.33
N ILE A 110 12.57 -13.96 12.55
CA ILE A 110 13.54 -13.81 11.44
C ILE A 110 14.66 -12.81 11.77
N PHE A 111 14.52 -12.04 12.87
CA PHE A 111 15.51 -11.04 13.31
C PHE A 111 15.88 -11.13 14.80
N LEU A 112 15.78 -12.34 15.40
CA LEU A 112 16.41 -12.68 16.68
C LEU A 112 17.30 -13.90 16.52
#